data_AF-A0A954P6N2-F1
#
_entry.id   AF-A0A954P6N2-F1
#
_cell.length_a   1.000
_cell.length_b   1.000
_cell.length_c   1.000
_cell.angle_alpha   90.00
_cell.angle_beta   90.00
_cell.angle_gamma   90.00
#
_symmetry.space_group_name_H-M   'P 1'
#
loop_
_entity.id
_entity.type
_entity.pdbx_description
1 polymer ?
#
loop_
_entity_poly.entity_id
_entity_poly.type
_entity_poly.pdbx_seq_one_letter_code
_entity_poly.pdbx_strand_id
1 'polypeptide(L)'
;MVVKVLPEKKIGFIRSEDLNEDVFFHFSKVTKVGTLDLMEGDEVEYEVDELARIKKERLQATMVRRSIRPLAMRLKPSDAPELKAHHHPNARKRRPSWRGRNESSAD
;
A
#
# COMPACT_ATOMS: atom_id res chain seq x y z
N MET A 1 -4.61 7.80 5.64
CA MET A 1 -4.19 9.13 5.12
C MET A 1 -4.51 10.22 6.13
N VAL A 2 -3.68 11.24 6.29
CA VAL A 2 -3.97 12.41 7.15
C VAL A 2 -5.05 13.27 6.50
N VAL A 3 -6.17 13.48 7.18
CA VAL A 3 -7.32 14.25 6.65
C VAL A 3 -7.47 15.62 7.27
N LYS A 4 -6.85 15.86 8.43
CA LYS A 4 -6.90 17.16 9.11
C LYS A 4 -5.68 17.38 9.99
N VAL A 5 -5.12 18.58 9.94
CA VAL A 5 -4.03 19.01 10.82
C VAL A 5 -4.37 20.34 11.48
N LEU A 6 -4.18 20.44 12.80
CA LEU A 6 -4.29 21.68 13.56
C LEU A 6 -2.91 22.01 14.17
N PRO A 7 -2.04 22.72 13.42
CA PRO A 7 -0.64 22.91 13.81
C PRO A 7 -0.49 23.68 15.13
N GLU A 8 -1.33 24.70 15.35
CA GLU A 8 -1.37 25.48 16.60
C GLU A 8 -1.59 24.62 17.84
N LYS A 9 -2.40 23.57 17.69
CA LYS A 9 -2.76 22.65 18.78
C LYS A 9 -1.88 21.40 18.81
N LYS A 10 -0.98 21.22 17.83
CA LYS A 10 -0.16 20.01 17.67
C LYS A 10 -0.98 18.72 17.66
N ILE A 11 -2.11 18.74 16.95
CA ILE A 11 -2.99 17.58 16.76
C ILE A 11 -3.40 17.38 15.31
N GLY A 12 -3.82 16.17 14.97
CA GLY A 12 -4.39 15.86 13.67
C GLY A 12 -5.24 14.59 13.69
N PHE A 13 -5.74 14.24 12.51
CA PHE A 13 -6.63 13.08 12.29
C PHE A 13 -6.19 12.29 11.06
N ILE A 14 -6.25 10.97 11.18
CA ILE A 14 -5.94 10.01 10.13
C ILE A 14 -7.23 9.29 9.77
N ARG A 15 -7.59 9.32 8.48
CA ARG A 15 -8.58 8.41 7.95
C ARG A 15 -7.95 7.04 7.76
N SER A 16 -8.49 6.07 8.47
CA SER A 16 -8.18 4.66 8.30
C SER A 16 -9.00 4.07 7.15
N GLU A 17 -8.46 3.09 6.46
CA GLU A 17 -9.22 2.26 5.51
C GLU A 17 -9.87 1.06 6.21
N ASP A 18 -9.24 0.56 7.28
CA ASP A 18 -9.71 -0.61 8.03
C ASP A 18 -10.70 -0.27 9.15
N LEU A 19 -10.65 0.97 9.65
CA LEU A 19 -11.47 1.44 10.76
C LEU A 19 -12.52 2.42 10.22
N ASN A 20 -13.77 2.26 10.67
CA ASN A 20 -14.89 3.11 10.26
C ASN A 20 -14.87 4.52 10.91
N GLU A 21 -13.81 4.86 11.64
CA GLU A 21 -13.67 6.10 12.39
C GLU A 21 -12.30 6.73 12.14
N ASP A 22 -12.24 8.07 12.21
CA ASP A 22 -10.98 8.81 12.09
C ASP A 22 -10.15 8.66 13.38
N VAL A 23 -8.88 8.33 13.21
CA VAL A 23 -7.93 8.11 14.30
C VAL A 23 -7.28 9.42 14.69
N PHE A 24 -7.39 9.81 15.95
CA PHE A 24 -6.75 11.01 16.47
C PHE A 24 -5.26 10.79 16.71
N PHE A 25 -4.42 11.79 16.43
CA PHE A 25 -3.03 11.78 16.87
C PHE A 25 -2.59 13.13 17.42
N HIS A 26 -1.64 13.09 18.35
CA HIS A 26 -0.91 14.26 18.83
C HIS A 26 0.50 14.24 18.22
N PHE A 27 1.07 15.40 17.90
CA PHE A 27 2.40 15.47 17.26
C PHE A 27 3.53 14.89 18.12
N SER A 28 3.33 14.76 19.44
CA SER A 28 4.28 14.04 20.30
C SER A 28 4.39 12.55 20.00
N LYS A 29 3.42 11.97 19.29
CA LYS A 29 3.41 10.57 18.84
C LYS A 29 3.95 10.42 17.41
N VAL A 30 4.28 11.54 16.76
CA VAL A 30 4.80 11.55 15.39
C VAL A 30 6.31 11.39 15.43
N THR A 31 6.81 10.30 14.83
CA THR A 31 8.24 10.13 14.61
C THR A 31 8.65 10.93 13.38
N LYS A 32 9.50 11.94 13.59
CA LYS A 32 10.00 12.80 12.51
C LYS A 32 11.01 12.04 11.66
N VAL A 33 10.71 11.94 10.36
CA VAL A 33 11.68 11.54 9.34
C VAL A 33 11.96 12.78 8.50
N GLY A 34 13.13 13.40 8.69
CA GLY A 34 13.50 14.67 8.07
C GLY A 34 13.00 15.91 8.83
N THR A 35 12.84 17.03 8.12
CA THR A 35 12.53 18.36 8.70
C THR A 35 11.08 18.80 8.52
N LEU A 36 10.30 18.11 7.68
CA LEU A 36 8.93 18.51 7.36
C LEU A 36 7.92 17.91 8.34
N ASP A 37 7.09 18.75 8.93
CA ASP A 37 5.95 18.32 9.75
C ASP A 37 4.84 17.69 8.88
N LEU A 38 4.00 16.82 9.46
CA LEU A 38 2.89 16.18 8.76
C LEU A 38 1.87 17.21 8.25
N MET A 39 1.39 16.99 7.03
CA MET A 39 0.39 17.81 6.34
C MET A 39 -0.84 16.99 5.98
N GLU A 40 -1.94 17.66 5.66
CA GLU A 40 -3.12 17.01 5.11
C GLU A 40 -2.79 16.36 3.75
N GLY A 41 -3.34 15.17 3.50
CA GLY A 41 -3.02 14.36 2.33
C GLY A 41 -1.83 13.42 2.53
N ASP A 42 -1.02 13.59 3.59
CA ASP A 42 0.11 12.69 3.83
C ASP A 42 -0.36 11.26 4.10
N GLU A 43 0.32 10.31 3.46
CA GLU A 43 0.19 8.91 3.79
C GLU A 43 1.07 8.58 4.99
N VAL A 44 0.47 7.86 5.94
CA VAL A 44 1.10 7.57 7.22
C VAL A 44 0.82 6.14 7.62
N GLU A 45 1.82 5.54 8.26
CA GLU A 45 1.70 4.30 8.99
C GLU A 45 1.56 4.66 10.47
N TYR A 46 0.67 3.96 11.18
CA TYR A 46 0.35 4.29 12.58
C TYR A 46 -0.05 3.05 13.36
N GLU A 47 0.04 3.15 14.69
CA GLU A 47 -0.44 2.14 15.64
C GLU A 47 -1.56 2.74 16.49
N VAL A 48 -2.62 1.97 16.75
CA VAL A 48 -3.77 2.41 17.55
C VAL A 48 -3.61 1.95 18.99
N ASP A 49 -4.06 2.77 19.94
CA ASP A 49 -4.23 2.36 21.32
C ASP A 49 -5.33 1.28 21.44
N GLU A 50 -4.90 0.05 21.62
CA GLU A 50 -5.78 -1.12 21.71
C GLU A 50 -6.72 -1.05 22.93
N LEU A 51 -6.27 -0.46 24.05
CA LEU A 51 -7.12 -0.32 25.23
C LEU A 51 -8.27 0.65 24.97
N ALA A 52 -7.98 1.78 24.32
CA ALA A 52 -9.01 2.73 23.91
C ALA A 52 -10.00 2.07 22.92
N ARG A 53 -9.49 1.27 21.98
CA ARG A 53 -10.32 0.51 21.02
C ARG A 53 -11.26 -0.48 21.72
N ILE A 54 -10.74 -1.31 22.64
CA ILE A 54 -11.53 -2.32 23.36
C ILE A 54 -12.61 -1.66 24.23
N LYS A 55 -12.28 -0.54 24.87
CA LYS A 55 -13.23 0.23 25.69
C LYS A 55 -14.26 1.02 24.86
N LYS A 56 -14.16 1.00 23.52
CA LYS A 56 -14.97 1.81 22.60
C LYS A 56 -14.87 3.31 22.92
N GLU A 57 -13.70 3.73 23.39
CA GLU A 57 -13.35 5.14 23.49
C GLU A 57 -12.88 5.65 22.13
N ARG A 58 -12.67 6.96 22.03
CA ARG A 58 -12.17 7.58 20.80
C ARG A 58 -10.81 7.02 20.41
N LEU A 59 -10.69 6.55 19.16
CA LEU A 59 -9.44 5.99 18.64
C LEU A 59 -8.29 7.00 18.68
N GLN A 60 -7.18 6.59 19.27
CA GLN A 60 -5.96 7.39 19.34
C GLN A 60 -4.77 6.60 18.80
N ALA A 61 -3.91 7.28 18.04
CA ALA A 61 -2.66 6.72 17.59
C ALA A 61 -1.58 6.87 18.67
N THR A 62 -0.91 5.77 18.99
CA THR A 62 0.25 5.74 19.90
C THR A 62 1.55 6.06 19.20
N MET A 63 1.62 5.81 17.89
CA MET A 63 2.76 6.06 17.02
C MET A 63 2.26 6.46 15.63
N VAL A 64 2.91 7.46 15.01
CA VAL A 64 2.62 7.88 13.62
C VAL A 64 3.93 8.14 12.89
N ARG A 65 4.07 7.60 11.68
CA ARG A 65 5.21 7.86 10.78
C ARG A 65 4.71 8.10 9.36
N ARG A 66 5.37 8.99 8.60
CA ARG A 66 5.12 9.07 7.15
C ARG A 66 5.44 7.74 6.50
N SER A 67 4.60 7.28 5.58
CA SER A 67 4.91 6.11 4.78
C SER A 67 6.13 6.43 3.91
N ILE A 68 7.12 5.54 3.90
CA ILE A 68 8.34 5.70 3.08
C ILE A 68 8.11 5.11 1.68
N ARG A 69 6.95 4.48 1.45
CA ARG A 69 6.58 3.94 0.14
C ARG A 69 5.96 5.08 -0.66
N PRO A 70 6.59 5.57 -1.74
CA PRO A 70 5.84 6.33 -2.71
C PRO A 70 4.80 5.33 -3.25
N LEU A 71 3.51 5.48 -2.94
CA LEU A 71 2.48 4.56 -3.45
C LEU A 71 2.47 4.52 -4.99
N ALA A 72 3.02 5.55 -5.63
CA ALA A 72 3.26 5.63 -7.07
C ALA A 72 4.49 4.84 -7.57
N MET A 73 5.36 4.35 -6.69
CA MET A 73 6.57 3.62 -7.08
C MET A 73 6.20 2.19 -7.48
N ARG A 74 5.93 2.01 -8.77
CA ARG A 74 5.92 0.68 -9.39
C ARG A 74 7.32 0.10 -9.26
N LEU A 75 7.47 -1.07 -8.61
CA LEU A 75 8.72 -1.82 -8.65
C LEU A 75 9.07 -2.05 -10.13
N LYS A 76 10.22 -1.55 -10.56
CA LYS A 76 10.72 -1.84 -11.89
C LYS A 76 11.32 -3.24 -11.89
N PRO A 77 11.29 -3.97 -13.01
CA PRO A 77 12.00 -5.24 -13.15
C PRO A 77 13.51 -5.16 -12.87
N SER A 78 14.08 -3.95 -12.83
CA SER A 78 15.47 -3.69 -12.42
C SER A 78 15.70 -3.81 -10.92
N ASP A 79 14.69 -3.56 -10.10
CA ASP A 79 14.83 -3.38 -8.65
C ASP A 79 14.84 -4.72 -7.90
N ALA A 80 14.38 -5.79 -8.56
CA ALA A 80 14.41 -7.16 -8.06
C ALA A 80 14.78 -8.14 -9.19
N PRO A 81 16.06 -8.15 -9.63
CA PRO A 81 16.52 -8.99 -10.72
C PRO A 81 16.31 -10.49 -10.46
N GLU A 82 16.28 -10.92 -9.20
CA GLU A 82 15.97 -12.29 -8.78
C GLU A 82 14.54 -12.74 -9.07
N LEU A 83 13.58 -11.81 -9.21
CA LEU A 83 12.18 -12.10 -9.55
C LEU A 83 11.93 -12.19 -11.07
N LYS A 84 12.99 -12.09 -11.90
CA LYS A 84 12.85 -12.24 -13.35
C LYS A 84 12.47 -13.67 -13.71
N ALA A 85 11.30 -13.84 -14.31
CA ALA A 85 10.89 -15.11 -14.89
C ALA A 85 11.87 -15.52 -16.00
N HIS A 86 12.72 -16.48 -15.72
CA HIS A 86 13.56 -17.11 -16.73
C HIS A 86 12.70 -18.07 -17.56
N HIS A 87 12.06 -17.56 -18.61
CA HIS A 87 11.35 -18.40 -19.56
C HIS A 87 12.35 -19.33 -20.26
N HIS A 88 12.15 -20.64 -20.09
CA HIS A 88 12.99 -21.66 -20.71
C HIS A 88 12.97 -21.51 -22.26
N PRO A 89 14.12 -21.59 -22.95
CA PRO A 89 14.24 -21.26 -24.39
C PRO A 89 13.38 -22.12 -25.32
N ASN A 90 12.83 -23.23 -24.83
CA ASN A 90 11.97 -24.14 -25.60
C ASN A 90 10.47 -24.00 -25.30
N ALA A 91 10.04 -23.03 -24.48
CA ALA A 91 8.65 -22.91 -23.98
C ALA A 91 7.57 -22.70 -25.06
N ARG A 92 7.92 -22.52 -26.34
CA ARG A 92 6.95 -22.38 -27.45
C ARG A 92 7.21 -23.27 -28.67
N LYS A 93 7.90 -24.41 -28.53
CA LYS A 93 8.26 -25.21 -29.73
C LYS A 93 7.21 -26.22 -30.20
N ARG A 94 6.10 -26.45 -29.48
CA ARG A 94 5.07 -27.39 -29.97
C ARG A 94 3.77 -26.68 -30.32
N ARG A 95 3.58 -26.47 -31.62
CA ARG A 95 2.27 -26.12 -32.20
C ARG A 95 1.31 -27.30 -31.91
N PRO A 96 0.12 -27.06 -31.36
CA PRO A 96 -0.85 -28.14 -31.13
C PRO A 96 -1.22 -28.85 -32.44
N SER A 97 -1.15 -30.18 -32.44
CA SER A 97 -1.39 -31.03 -33.62
C SER A 97 -2.84 -31.04 -34.11
N TRP A 98 -3.77 -30.40 -33.39
CA TRP A 98 -5.18 -30.31 -33.79
C TRP A 98 -5.44 -29.34 -34.96
N ARG A 99 -4.53 -28.39 -35.26
CA ARG A 99 -4.69 -27.39 -36.34
C ARG A 99 -4.42 -27.90 -37.77
N GLY A 100 -4.73 -29.16 -38.07
CA GLY A 100 -4.39 -29.79 -39.36
C GLY A 100 -5.46 -30.69 -39.97
N ARG A 101 -6.74 -30.52 -39.61
CA ARG A 101 -7.83 -31.31 -40.20
C ARG A 101 -8.58 -30.45 -41.22
N ASN A 102 -8.11 -30.46 -42.48
CA ASN A 102 -8.90 -29.96 -43.61
C ASN A 102 -9.48 -31.14 -44.39
N GLU A 103 -10.76 -31.00 -44.68
CA GLU A 103 -11.68 -31.92 -45.33
C GLU A 103 -11.21 -32.30 -46.75
N SER A 104 -11.33 -33.58 -47.09
CA SER A 104 -11.36 -34.07 -48.47
C SER A 104 -12.44 -35.15 -48.56
N SER A 105 -13.69 -34.68 -48.65
CA SER A 105 -14.81 -35.44 -49.18
C SER A 105 -15.05 -34.94 -50.60
N ALA A 106 -14.57 -35.69 -51.61
CA ALA A 106 -15.06 -35.69 -52.98
C ALA A 106 -14.23 -36.70 -53.79
N ASP A 107 -14.74 -37.92 -53.91
CA ASP A 107 -15.03 -38.62 -55.17
C ASP A 107 -15.56 -40.03 -54.88
#